data_AF-A0A7C4AG30-F1
#
_entry.id   AF-A0A7C4AG30-F1
#
_cell.length_a   1.000
_cell.length_b   1.000
_cell.length_c   1.000
_cell.angle_alpha   90.00
_cell.angle_beta   90.00
_cell.angle_gamma   90.00
#
_symmetry.space_group_name_H-M   'P 1'
#
loop_
_entity.id
_entity.type
_entity.pdbx_description
1 polymer ?
#
loop_
_entity_poly.entity_id
_entity_poly.type
_entity_poly.pdbx_seq_one_letter_code
_entity_poly.pdbx_strand_id
1 'polypeptide(L)'
;LEATLRLYLDQDQARDAVPTLSMICADPGELAAKAKSLAAAIRREAGELFEVRVAPGASRVGGGAFPERDLPTSLVSLTPRGDTLGLDMLRQRLLDTDPPLVCRLEQDCLRLDPRTLARDEFPLAARVLARAARDISR
;
A
#
# COMPACT_ATOMS: atom_id res chain seq x y z
N LEU A 1 7.09 -4.25 -38.50
CA LEU A 1 6.31 -3.36 -37.62
C LEU A 1 4.82 -3.76 -37.65
N GLU A 2 4.52 -5.04 -37.44
CA GLU A 2 3.16 -5.62 -37.50
C GLU A 2 2.85 -6.49 -36.26
N ALA A 3 3.84 -6.71 -35.39
CA ALA A 3 3.74 -7.46 -34.14
C ALA A 3 3.26 -6.59 -32.95
N THR A 4 2.96 -5.32 -33.22
CA THR A 4 2.59 -4.28 -32.24
C THR A 4 1.17 -4.46 -31.67
N LEU A 5 0.34 -5.31 -32.28
CA LEU A 5 -1.10 -5.40 -32.00
C LEU A 5 -1.68 -6.79 -32.30
N ARG A 6 -0.93 -7.88 -32.08
CA ARG A 6 -1.57 -9.20 -32.04
C ARG A 6 -2.26 -9.39 -30.70
N LEU A 7 -3.36 -8.66 -30.61
CA LEU A 7 -4.56 -8.95 -29.86
C LEU A 7 -4.31 -8.96 -28.37
N TYR A 8 -4.72 -7.89 -27.67
CA TYR A 8 -5.55 -7.99 -26.46
C TYR A 8 -5.67 -9.45 -25.97
N LEU A 9 -4.61 -9.95 -25.35
CA LEU A 9 -4.30 -11.36 -25.26
C LEU A 9 -5.11 -11.90 -24.10
N ASP A 10 -6.40 -12.17 -24.35
CA ASP A 10 -7.42 -12.54 -23.37
C ASP A 10 -7.42 -11.62 -22.13
N GLN A 11 -8.37 -10.69 -21.99
CA GLN A 11 -8.32 -9.70 -20.89
C GLN A 11 -8.10 -10.33 -19.51
N ASP A 12 -8.55 -11.56 -19.31
CA ASP A 12 -8.32 -12.33 -18.11
C ASP A 12 -6.89 -12.91 -18.03
N GLN A 13 -6.33 -13.50 -19.11
CA GLN A 13 -4.95 -14.02 -19.11
C GLN A 13 -3.88 -12.91 -19.04
N ALA A 14 -4.13 -11.76 -19.68
CA ALA A 14 -3.21 -10.62 -19.62
C ALA A 14 -3.16 -9.97 -18.22
N ARG A 15 -4.27 -9.98 -17.48
CA ARG A 15 -4.31 -9.53 -16.08
C ARG A 15 -3.45 -10.40 -15.18
N ASP A 16 -3.42 -11.70 -15.41
CA ASP A 16 -2.63 -12.64 -14.60
C ASP A 16 -1.13 -12.62 -14.99
N ALA A 17 -0.82 -12.42 -16.27
CA ALA A 17 0.55 -12.46 -16.78
C ALA A 17 1.33 -11.14 -16.64
N VAL A 18 0.64 -9.99 -16.53
CA VAL A 18 1.29 -8.67 -16.47
C VAL A 18 0.96 -7.99 -15.13
N PRO A 19 1.91 -7.98 -14.15
CA PRO A 19 1.67 -7.46 -12.81
C PRO A 19 1.09 -6.03 -12.78
N THR A 20 1.56 -5.16 -13.67
CA THR A 20 1.06 -3.78 -13.78
C THR A 20 -0.41 -3.74 -14.23
N LEU A 21 -0.81 -4.58 -15.19
CA LEU A 21 -2.22 -4.66 -15.63
C LEU A 21 -3.09 -5.26 -14.53
N SER A 22 -2.61 -6.29 -13.83
CA SER A 22 -3.27 -6.86 -12.64
C SER A 22 -3.58 -5.79 -11.59
N MET A 23 -2.56 -4.98 -11.25
CA MET A 23 -2.69 -3.92 -10.25
C MET A 23 -3.68 -2.82 -10.70
N ILE A 24 -3.61 -2.40 -11.96
CA ILE A 24 -4.48 -1.35 -12.52
C ILE A 24 -5.94 -1.83 -12.60
N CYS A 25 -6.15 -3.08 -13.02
CA CYS A 25 -7.48 -3.67 -13.20
C CYS A 25 -8.04 -4.32 -11.93
N ALA A 26 -7.35 -4.24 -10.78
CA ALA A 26 -7.80 -4.83 -9.54
C ALA A 26 -9.20 -4.35 -9.14
N ASP A 27 -10.08 -5.30 -8.82
CA ASP A 27 -11.47 -5.04 -8.46
C ASP A 27 -11.57 -4.25 -7.14
N PRO A 28 -12.43 -3.21 -7.05
CA PRO A 28 -12.60 -2.43 -5.82
C PRO A 28 -13.00 -3.26 -4.59
N GLY A 29 -13.83 -4.29 -4.76
CA GLY A 29 -14.23 -5.21 -3.71
C GLY A 29 -13.07 -6.08 -3.21
N GLU A 30 -12.24 -6.57 -4.13
CA GLU A 30 -10.99 -7.27 -3.80
C GLU A 30 -10.01 -6.36 -3.04
N LEU A 31 -9.83 -5.12 -3.49
CA LEU A 31 -9.00 -4.12 -2.82
C LEU A 31 -9.52 -3.80 -1.42
N ALA A 32 -10.83 -3.70 -1.23
CA ALA A 32 -11.43 -3.53 0.09
C ALA A 32 -11.16 -4.74 1.01
N ALA A 33 -11.25 -5.96 0.48
CA ALA A 33 -10.93 -7.18 1.23
C ALA A 33 -9.44 -7.27 1.58
N LYS A 34 -8.55 -6.89 0.65
CA LYS A 34 -7.09 -6.77 0.88
C LYS A 34 -6.79 -5.71 1.94
N ALA A 35 -7.41 -4.54 1.87
CA ALA A 35 -7.25 -3.46 2.85
C ALA A 35 -7.63 -3.93 4.26
N LYS A 36 -8.77 -4.62 4.41
CA LYS A 36 -9.20 -5.19 5.69
C LYS A 36 -8.21 -6.22 6.23
N SER A 37 -7.70 -7.09 5.36
CA SER A 37 -6.72 -8.13 5.73
C SER A 37 -5.38 -7.52 6.18
N LEU A 38 -4.87 -6.54 5.41
CA LEU A 38 -3.66 -5.78 5.76
C LEU A 38 -3.84 -5.02 7.07
N ALA A 39 -4.97 -4.32 7.26
CA ALA A 39 -5.28 -3.63 8.50
C ALA A 39 -5.36 -4.59 9.70
N ALA A 40 -5.91 -5.79 9.53
CA ALA A 40 -5.94 -6.79 10.59
C ALA A 40 -4.54 -7.29 10.96
N ALA A 41 -3.69 -7.55 9.96
CA ALA A 41 -2.28 -7.92 10.19
C ALA A 41 -1.53 -6.81 10.95
N ILE A 42 -1.70 -5.55 10.54
CA ILE A 42 -1.07 -4.41 11.20
C ILE A 42 -1.60 -4.20 12.62
N ARG A 43 -2.91 -4.30 12.86
CA ARG A 43 -3.48 -4.20 14.22
C ARG A 43 -2.90 -5.25 15.16
N ARG A 44 -2.71 -6.48 14.67
CA ARG A 44 -2.13 -7.57 15.49
C ARG A 44 -0.68 -7.28 15.88
N GLU A 45 0.15 -6.80 14.96
CA GLU A 45 1.59 -6.61 15.22
C GLU A 45 1.93 -5.23 15.82
N ALA A 46 1.15 -4.21 15.49
CA ALA A 46 1.46 -2.80 15.74
C ALA A 46 0.26 -1.96 16.22
N GLY A 47 -0.85 -2.57 16.63
CA GLY A 47 -2.07 -1.85 17.05
C GLY A 47 -1.91 -0.97 18.30
N GLU A 48 -0.95 -1.30 19.16
CA GLU A 48 -0.56 -0.46 20.30
C GLU A 48 0.20 0.81 19.86
N LEU A 49 0.87 0.75 18.71
CA LEU A 49 1.69 1.84 18.17
C LEU A 49 0.91 2.74 17.22
N PHE A 50 -0.17 2.22 16.62
CA PHE A 50 -0.94 2.93 15.60
C PHE A 50 -2.44 2.79 15.81
N GLU A 51 -3.16 3.87 15.59
CA GLU A 51 -4.54 3.80 15.18
C GLU A 51 -4.61 3.40 13.69
N VAL A 52 -5.30 2.29 13.41
CA VAL A 52 -5.39 1.70 12.07
C VAL A 52 -6.81 1.81 11.54
N ARG A 53 -7.01 2.55 10.45
CA ARG A 53 -8.31 2.74 9.79
C ARG A 53 -8.24 2.32 8.32
N VAL A 54 -9.37 1.85 7.79
CA VAL A 54 -9.52 1.64 6.34
C VAL A 54 -10.41 2.75 5.83
N ALA A 55 -9.98 3.45 4.78
CA ALA A 55 -10.71 4.56 4.20
C ALA A 55 -10.72 4.48 2.66
N PRO A 56 -11.78 4.96 2.00
CA PRO A 56 -11.75 5.12 0.54
C PRO A 56 -10.64 6.08 0.14
N GLY A 57 -10.06 5.86 -1.03
CA GLY A 57 -9.04 6.74 -1.61
C GLY A 57 -8.81 6.45 -3.08
N ALA A 58 -7.75 7.04 -3.62
CA ALA A 58 -7.35 6.86 -5.01
C ALA A 58 -5.87 6.46 -5.13
N SER A 59 -5.59 5.56 -6.08
CA SER A 59 -4.24 5.36 -6.61
C SER A 59 -4.06 6.21 -7.85
N ARG A 60 -2.86 6.77 -8.02
CA ARG A 60 -2.45 7.42 -9.26
C ARG A 60 -1.50 6.52 -10.01
N VAL A 61 -1.75 6.31 -11.30
CA VAL A 61 -0.87 5.54 -12.20
C VAL A 61 0.12 6.47 -12.88
N GLY A 62 1.39 6.04 -12.99
CA GLY A 62 2.47 6.81 -13.58
C GLY A 62 3.25 7.65 -12.57
N GLY A 63 4.58 7.60 -12.67
CA GLY A 63 5.52 8.34 -11.80
C GLY A 63 5.60 9.85 -12.09
N GLY A 64 4.51 10.48 -12.54
CA GLY A 64 4.44 11.91 -12.85
C GLY A 64 4.11 12.29 -14.30
N ALA A 65 3.83 11.32 -15.19
CA ALA A 65 3.71 11.58 -16.63
C ALA A 65 2.29 11.49 -17.23
N PHE A 66 1.26 11.03 -16.50
CA PHE A 66 -0.13 11.00 -17.00
C PHE A 66 -1.14 11.07 -15.83
N PRO A 67 -1.59 12.27 -15.41
CA PRO A 67 -2.45 12.46 -14.23
C PRO A 67 -3.95 12.28 -14.50
N GLU A 68 -4.36 11.60 -15.58
CA GLU A 68 -5.72 11.81 -16.09
C GLU A 68 -6.83 11.02 -15.36
N ARG A 69 -6.52 9.95 -14.61
CA ARG A 69 -7.54 9.22 -13.83
C ARG A 69 -7.03 8.64 -12.51
N ASP A 70 -7.69 9.07 -11.45
CA ASP A 70 -7.65 8.41 -10.14
C ASP A 70 -8.31 7.03 -10.23
N LEU A 71 -7.61 5.99 -9.78
CA LEU A 71 -8.14 4.64 -9.67
C LEU A 71 -8.66 4.43 -8.25
N PRO A 72 -9.98 4.21 -8.04
CA PRO A 72 -10.52 3.94 -6.71
C PRO A 72 -9.80 2.79 -6.01
N THR A 73 -9.55 2.95 -4.72
CA THR A 73 -8.93 1.95 -3.84
C THR A 73 -9.43 2.11 -2.41
N SER A 74 -9.12 1.15 -1.56
CA SER A 74 -9.30 1.24 -0.11
C SER A 74 -7.93 1.32 0.54
N LEU A 75 -7.59 2.47 1.11
CA LEU A 75 -6.31 2.72 1.76
C LEU A 75 -6.33 2.27 3.22
N VAL A 76 -5.19 1.79 3.71
CA VAL A 76 -4.96 1.59 5.14
C VAL A 76 -4.23 2.80 5.68
N SER A 77 -4.92 3.57 6.53
CA SER A 77 -4.40 4.74 7.22
C SER A 77 -3.84 4.35 8.58
N LEU A 78 -2.64 4.84 8.87
CA LEU A 78 -1.89 4.57 10.09
C LEU A 78 -1.55 5.90 10.76
N THR A 79 -2.18 6.15 11.89
CA THR A 79 -1.91 7.32 12.73
C THR A 79 -1.16 6.86 13.97
N PRO A 80 0.08 7.31 14.20
CA PRO A 80 0.83 6.95 15.40
C PRO A 80 0.07 7.28 16.68
N ARG A 81 0.18 6.41 17.68
CA ARG A 81 -0.31 6.68 19.04
C ARG A 81 0.84 7.28 19.86
N GLY A 82 0.67 8.52 20.33
CA GLY A 82 1.63 9.23 21.20
C GLY A 82 2.26 10.47 20.56
N ASP A 83 2.75 11.37 21.39
CA ASP A 83 3.17 12.74 21.01
C ASP A 83 4.55 12.83 20.32
N THR A 84 5.28 11.72 20.18
CA THR A 84 6.71 11.73 19.79
C THR A 84 7.00 11.13 18.40
N LEU A 85 6.02 10.55 17.70
CA LEU A 85 6.29 9.94 16.39
C LEU A 85 6.16 10.96 15.25
N GLY A 86 7.27 11.61 14.90
CA GLY A 86 7.35 12.42 13.69
C GLY A 86 7.08 11.55 12.45
N LEU A 87 5.99 11.82 11.73
CA LEU A 87 5.58 11.04 10.56
C LEU A 87 6.64 11.00 9.46
N ASP A 88 7.38 12.09 9.26
CA ASP A 88 8.50 12.15 8.32
C ASP A 88 9.67 11.25 8.73
N MET A 89 10.01 11.24 10.02
CA MET A 89 11.05 10.36 10.55
C MET A 89 10.63 8.90 10.40
N LEU A 90 9.39 8.57 10.74
CA LEU A 90 8.88 7.21 10.56
C LEU A 90 8.92 6.80 9.09
N ARG A 91 8.46 7.66 8.16
CA ARG A 91 8.56 7.40 6.72
C ARG A 91 10.00 7.11 6.30
N GLN A 92 10.96 7.92 6.74
CA GLN A 92 12.35 7.71 6.35
C GLN A 92 12.91 6.39 6.89
N ARG A 93 12.59 6.05 8.14
CA ARG A 93 13.01 4.77 8.72
C ARG A 93 12.40 3.56 8.02
N LEU A 94 11.17 3.68 7.53
CA LEU A 94 10.56 2.63 6.71
C LEU A 94 11.33 2.44 5.39
N LEU A 95 11.89 3.51 4.81
CA LEU A 95 12.79 3.40 3.65
C LEU A 95 14.14 2.79 4.00
N ASP A 96 14.60 2.91 5.25
CA ASP A 96 15.87 2.35 5.73
C ASP A 96 15.74 0.90 6.25
N THR A 97 14.55 0.30 6.16
CA THR A 97 14.34 -1.12 6.53
C THR A 97 14.74 -2.07 5.41
N ASP A 98 14.97 -3.35 5.76
CA ASP A 98 15.23 -4.42 4.80
C ASP A 98 14.15 -5.52 4.93
N PRO A 99 13.23 -5.65 3.95
CA PRO A 99 13.09 -4.79 2.77
C PRO A 99 12.46 -3.44 3.10
N PRO A 100 12.68 -2.39 2.27
CA PRO A 100 12.12 -1.07 2.50
C PRO A 100 10.60 -1.06 2.31
N LEU A 101 9.88 -0.37 3.19
CA LEU A 101 8.43 -0.16 3.08
C LEU A 101 8.13 1.27 2.63
N VAL A 102 7.70 1.41 1.37
CA VAL A 102 7.28 2.71 0.84
C VAL A 102 5.82 2.97 1.18
N CYS A 103 5.54 4.16 1.71
CA CYS A 103 4.19 4.61 2.05
C CYS A 103 3.98 6.06 1.62
N ARG A 104 2.70 6.48 1.54
CA ARG A 104 2.34 7.88 1.27
C ARG A 104 2.10 8.62 2.59
N LEU A 105 2.54 9.86 2.67
CA LEU A 105 2.14 10.80 3.72
C LEU A 105 1.00 11.66 3.21
N GLU A 106 -0.15 11.59 3.86
CA GLU A 106 -1.35 12.34 3.45
C GLU A 106 -2.33 12.49 4.61
N GLN A 107 -2.77 13.72 4.87
CA GLN A 107 -3.69 14.06 5.99
C GLN A 107 -3.16 13.59 7.35
N ASP A 108 -1.89 13.91 7.66
CA ASP A 108 -1.25 13.59 8.94
C ASP A 108 -1.30 12.11 9.34
N CYS A 109 -1.25 11.22 8.34
CA CYS A 109 -1.11 9.79 8.55
C CYS A 109 -0.27 9.14 7.43
N LEU A 110 0.25 7.95 7.72
CA LEU A 110 0.83 7.10 6.67
C LEU A 110 -0.29 6.32 5.98
N ARG A 111 -0.21 6.19 4.66
CA ARG A 111 -1.14 5.39 3.86
C ARG A 111 -0.42 4.28 3.11
N LEU A 112 -0.99 3.08 3.24
CA LEU A 112 -0.63 1.91 2.45
C LEU A 112 -1.76 1.59 1.48
N ASP A 113 -1.38 1.39 0.22
CA ASP A 113 -2.31 1.05 -0.84
C ASP A 113 -2.21 -0.46 -1.11
N PRO A 114 -3.23 -1.27 -0.78
CA PRO A 114 -3.18 -2.71 -0.98
C PRO A 114 -3.11 -3.10 -2.47
N ARG A 115 -3.31 -2.15 -3.39
CA ARG A 115 -3.08 -2.36 -4.83
C ARG A 115 -1.63 -2.79 -5.11
N THR A 116 -0.66 -2.31 -4.33
CA THR A 116 0.78 -2.57 -4.56
C THR A 116 1.39 -3.53 -3.56
N LEU A 117 0.59 -4.25 -2.77
CA LEU A 117 1.04 -5.25 -1.80
C LEU A 117 0.36 -6.59 -2.05
N ALA A 118 1.14 -7.66 -2.18
CA ALA A 118 0.63 -9.02 -2.24
C ALA A 118 0.19 -9.51 -0.85
N ARG A 119 -0.76 -10.45 -0.78
CA ARG A 119 -1.38 -10.86 0.49
C ARG A 119 -0.38 -11.55 1.44
N ASP A 120 0.55 -12.29 0.88
CA ASP A 120 1.66 -12.95 1.57
C ASP A 120 2.70 -11.97 2.12
N GLU A 121 2.76 -10.74 1.59
CA GLU A 121 3.62 -9.67 2.11
C GLU A 121 3.02 -8.97 3.34
N PHE A 122 1.72 -9.13 3.64
CA PHE A 122 1.07 -8.39 4.74
C PHE A 122 1.71 -8.64 6.12
N PRO A 123 2.06 -9.87 6.52
CA PRO A 123 2.78 -10.10 7.77
C PRO A 123 4.16 -9.42 7.79
N LEU A 124 4.86 -9.39 6.64
CA LEU A 124 6.16 -8.73 6.53
C LEU A 124 6.02 -7.21 6.68
N ALA A 125 5.09 -6.59 5.94
CA ALA A 125 4.80 -5.16 6.05
C ALA A 125 4.42 -4.75 7.48
N ALA A 126 3.60 -5.54 8.17
CA ALA A 126 3.22 -5.30 9.56
C ALA A 126 4.42 -5.36 10.52
N ARG A 127 5.32 -6.33 10.36
CA ARG A 127 6.54 -6.46 11.18
C ARG A 127 7.53 -5.31 10.93
N VAL A 128 7.76 -4.95 9.67
CA VAL A 128 8.63 -3.82 9.28
C VAL A 128 8.10 -2.52 9.88
N LEU A 129 6.79 -2.29 9.77
CA LEU A 129 6.14 -1.12 10.37
C LEU A 129 6.31 -1.07 11.88
N ALA A 130 6.07 -2.19 12.58
CA ALA A 130 6.21 -2.26 14.04
C ALA A 130 7.66 -1.98 14.48
N ARG A 131 8.65 -2.52 13.76
CA ARG A 131 10.07 -2.31 14.05
C ARG A 131 10.46 -0.84 13.89
N ALA A 132 10.13 -0.24 12.75
CA ALA A 132 10.47 1.16 12.47
C ALA A 132 9.84 2.13 13.49
N ALA A 133 8.64 1.83 13.99
CA ALA A 133 7.97 2.64 14.99
C ALA A 133 8.56 2.51 16.39
N ARG A 134 8.91 1.29 16.84
CA ARG A 134 9.47 1.07 18.19
C ARG A 134 10.84 1.69 18.38
N ASP A 135 11.65 1.69 17.34
CA ASP A 135 13.00 2.22 17.42
C ASP A 135 13.01 3.77 17.55
N ILE A 136 11.88 4.47 17.43
CA ILE A 136 11.76 5.93 17.69
C ILE A 136 11.60 6.22 19.19
N SER A 137 11.11 5.25 19.96
CA SER A 137 10.92 5.37 21.42
C SER A 137 12.18 5.07 22.23
N ARG A 138 13.34 4.91 21.58
CA ARG A 138 14.68 4.76 22.19
C ARG A 138 15.53 5.98 21.86
#